data_AF-A0A8T7CSW6-F1
#
_entry.id   AF-A0A8T7CSW6-F1
#
_cell.length_a   1.000
_cell.length_b   1.000
_cell.length_c   1.000
_cell.angle_alpha   90.00
_cell.angle_beta   90.00
_cell.angle_gamma   90.00
#
_symmetry.space_group_name_H-M   'P 1'
#
loop_
_entity.id
_entity.type
_entity.pdbx_description
1 polymer ?
#
loop_
_entity_poly.entity_id
_entity_poly.type
_entity_poly.pdbx_seq_one_letter_code
_entity_poly.pdbx_strand_id
1 'polypeptide(L)' 'MDIQAEKSGIQTHLDKGNYHAAINLAISAMNECRRNKDQAGVDEFIAFIRGIVDRMADEFGSK' A
#
# COMPACT_ATOMS: atom_id res chain seq x y z
N MET A 1 10.89 -8.74 6.67
CA MET A 1 10.10 -7.51 6.82
C MET A 1 8.94 -7.79 7.76
N ASP A 2 8.59 -6.83 8.62
CA ASP A 2 7.33 -6.90 9.37
C ASP A 2 6.25 -6.20 8.54
N ILE A 3 5.36 -7.00 7.94
CA ILE A 3 4.31 -6.51 7.05
C ILE A 3 3.36 -5.55 7.78
N GLN A 4 3.06 -5.80 9.06
CA GLN A 4 2.11 -4.97 9.80
C GLN A 4 2.73 -3.63 10.19
N ALA A 5 4.00 -3.63 10.60
CA ALA A 5 4.72 -2.39 10.86
C ALA A 5 4.83 -1.51 9.60
N GLU A 6 5.13 -2.12 8.45
CA GLU A 6 5.18 -1.40 7.16
C GLU A 6 3.81 -0.83 6.76
N LYS A 7 2.74 -1.64 6.82
CA LYS A 7 1.37 -1.17 6.54
C LYS A 7 0.97 -0.02 7.47
N SER A 8 1.31 -0.11 8.76
CA SER A 8 1.06 0.98 9.72
C SER A 8 1.82 2.25 9.35
N GLY A 9 3.09 2.15 8.94
CA GLY A 9 3.87 3.29 8.48
C GLY A 9 3.25 3.95 7.25
N ILE A 10 2.85 3.14 6.25
CA ILE A 10 2.20 3.62 5.04
C ILE A 10 0.84 4.27 5.34
N GLN A 11 0.07 3.70 6.27
CA GLN A 11 -1.23 4.25 6.69
C GLN A 11 -1.08 5.69 7.20
N THR A 12 0.02 6.03 7.90
CA THR A 12 0.24 7.41 8.36
C THR A 12 0.39 8.42 7.21
N HIS A 13 0.85 8.00 6.04
CA HIS A 13 0.88 8.83 4.84
C HIS A 13 -0.50 8.96 4.21
N LEU A 14 -1.26 7.87 4.17
CA LEU A 14 -2.63 7.85 3.68
C LEU A 14 -3.54 8.77 4.50
N ASP A 15 -3.44 8.71 5.83
CA ASP A 15 -4.23 9.54 6.75
C ASP A 15 -3.95 11.04 6.60
N LYS A 16 -2.77 11.39 6.08
CA LYS A 16 -2.38 12.78 5.74
C LYS A 16 -2.76 13.19 4.31
N GLY A 17 -3.46 12.33 3.58
CA GLY A 17 -3.81 12.55 2.17
C GLY A 17 -2.63 12.44 1.20
N ASN A 18 -1.48 11.90 1.64
CA ASN A 18 -0.30 11.75 0.80
C ASN A 18 -0.33 10.40 0.05
N TYR A 19 -1.29 10.29 -0.87
CA TYR A 19 -1.53 9.09 -1.68
C TYR A 19 -0.32 8.64 -2.50
N HIS A 20 0.43 9.60 -3.06
CA HIS A 20 1.65 9.31 -3.83
C HIS A 20 2.71 8.61 -2.99
N ALA A 21 3.04 9.15 -1.81
CA ALA A 21 4.00 8.52 -0.92
C ALA A 21 3.52 7.15 -0.45
N ALA A 22 2.22 7.04 -0.11
CA ALA A 22 1.64 5.78 0.35
C ALA A 22 1.77 4.66 -0.70
N ILE A 23 1.40 4.92 -1.96
CA ILE A 23 1.53 3.95 -3.05
C ILE A 23 2.98 3.56 -3.29
N ASN A 24 3.90 4.53 -3.35
CA ASN A 24 5.31 4.24 -3.61
C ASN A 24 5.94 3.36 -2.52
N LEU A 25 5.61 3.61 -1.25
CA LEU A 25 6.08 2.79 -0.14
C LEU A 25 5.47 1.38 -0.20
N ALA A 26 4.16 1.27 -0.48
CA ALA A 26 3.50 -0.03 -0.63
C ALA A 26 4.11 -0.88 -1.78
N ILE A 27 4.41 -0.25 -2.92
CA ILE A 27 5.11 -0.92 -4.04
C ILE A 27 6.54 -1.33 -3.64
N SER A 28 7.24 -0.51 -2.86
CA SER A 28 8.60 -0.82 -2.41
C SER A 28 8.62 -2.04 -1.49
N ALA A 29 7.68 -2.11 -0.53
CA ALA A 29 7.49 -3.25 0.36
C ALA A 29 7.05 -4.51 -0.41
N MET A 30 6.11 -4.39 -1.36
CA MET A 30 5.72 -5.48 -2.27
C MET A 30 6.94 -6.05 -3.03
N ASN A 31 7.79 -5.17 -3.55
CA ASN A 31 9.01 -5.59 -4.26
C ASN A 31 10.01 -6.27 -3.34
N GLU A 32 10.09 -5.90 -2.07
CA GLU A 32 10.89 -6.63 -1.07
C GLU A 32 10.37 -8.05 -0.84
N CYS A 33 9.06 -8.21 -0.62
CA CYS A 33 8.42 -9.53 -0.55
C CYS A 33 8.75 -10.37 -1.79
N ARG A 34 8.63 -9.77 -2.99
CA ARG A 34 8.97 -10.45 -4.25
C ARG A 34 10.42 -10.90 -4.31
N ARG A 35 11.38 -10.05 -3.90
CA ARG A 35 12.82 -10.41 -3.86
C ARG A 35 13.08 -11.58 -2.91
N ASN A 36 12.33 -11.65 -1.81
CA ASN A 36 12.44 -12.69 -0.80
C ASN A 36 11.61 -13.95 -1.11
N LYS A 37 10.95 -14.02 -2.28
CA LYS A 37 10.03 -15.10 -2.67
C LYS A 37 8.88 -15.31 -1.67
N ASP A 38 8.48 -14.25 -0.97
CA ASP A 38 7.34 -14.23 -0.05
C ASP A 38 6.07 -13.85 -0.81
N GLN A 39 5.40 -14.84 -1.39
CA GLN A 39 4.18 -14.59 -2.18
C GLN A 39 3.02 -14.07 -1.32
N ALA A 40 2.89 -14.55 -0.08
CA ALA A 40 1.84 -14.08 0.83
C ALA A 40 1.99 -12.59 1.11
N GLY A 41 3.23 -12.12 1.33
CA GLY A 41 3.51 -10.70 1.47
C GLY A 41 3.24 -9.90 0.19
N VAL A 42 3.56 -10.44 -0.99
CA VAL A 42 3.19 -9.80 -2.27
C VAL A 42 1.67 -9.62 -2.37
N ASP A 43 0.90 -10.65 -2.06
CA ASP A 43 -0.56 -10.63 -2.13
C ASP A 43 -1.16 -9.60 -1.14
N GLU A 44 -0.61 -9.53 0.08
CA GLU A 44 -0.98 -8.52 1.08
C GLU A 44 -0.78 -7.09 0.58
N PHE A 45 0.37 -6.78 -0.01
CA PHE A 45 0.61 -5.42 -0.52
C PHE A 45 -0.18 -5.11 -1.79
N ILE A 46 -0.47 -6.09 -2.64
CA ILE A 46 -1.39 -5.90 -3.78
C ILE A 46 -2.78 -5.52 -3.26
N ALA A 47 -3.30 -6.26 -2.28
CA ALA A 47 -4.60 -5.96 -1.67
C ALA A 47 -4.60 -4.56 -1.02
N PHE A 48 -3.51 -4.20 -0.35
CA PHE A 48 -3.37 -2.90 0.27
C PHE A 48 -3.32 -1.75 -0.75
N ILE A 49 -2.57 -1.90 -1.85
CA ILE A 49 -2.53 -0.91 -2.95
C ILE A 49 -3.92 -0.72 -3.56
N ARG A 50 -4.69 -1.80 -3.77
CA ARG A 50 -6.07 -1.69 -4.24
C ARG A 50 -6.93 -0.84 -3.30
N GLY A 51 -6.86 -1.09 -1.99
CA GLY A 51 -7.59 -0.28 -1.01
C GLY A 51 -7.23 1.21 -1.04
N ILE A 52 -5.97 1.56 -1.32
CA ILE A 52 -5.56 2.97 -1.49
C ILE A 52 -6.24 3.58 -2.73
N VAL A 53 -6.24 2.86 -3.85
CA VAL A 53 -6.86 3.31 -5.11
C VAL A 53 -8.37 3.43 -4.97
N ASP A 54 -9.02 2.46 -4.32
CA ASP A 54 -10.47 2.49 -4.04
C ASP A 54 -10.83 3.74 -3.23
N ARG A 55 -10.06 4.05 -2.19
CA ARG A 55 -10.25 5.29 -1.41
C ARG A 55 -10.09 6.55 -2.26
N MET A 56 -9.10 6.59 -3.15
CA MET A 56 -8.94 7.73 -4.08
C MET A 56 -10.13 7.85 -5.04
N ALA A 57 -10.68 6.73 -5.51
CA ALA A 57 -11.85 6.72 -6.36
C ALA A 57 -13.09 7.25 -5.61
N ASP A 58 -13.26 6.88 -4.34
CA ASP A 58 -14.35 7.39 -3.50
C ASP A 58 -14.21 8.89 -3.20
N GLU A 59 -12.99 9.37 -2.95
CA GLU A 59 -12.75 10.78 -2.58
C GLU A 59 -12.72 11.72 -3.80
N PHE A 60 -12.20 11.27 -4.94
CA PHE A 60 -11.92 12.13 -6.10
C PHE A 60 -12.63 11.73 -7.39
N GLY A 61 -13.21 10.53 -7.45
CA GLY A 61 -13.94 10.05 -8.63
C GLY A 61 -15.20 10.86 -8.90
N SER A 62 -15.55 10.99 -10.19
CA SER A 62 -16.84 11.56 -10.58
C SER A 62 -17.99 10.61 -10.22
N LYS A 63 -19.12 11.17 -9.79
CA LYS A 63 -20.35 10.43 -9.51
C LYS A 63 -21.21 10.26 -10.75
#